data_AF-A0A6A6CCJ9-F1
#
_entry.id   AF-A0A6A6CCJ9-F1
#
_cell.length_a   1.000
_cell.length_b   1.000
_cell.length_c   1.000
_cell.angle_alpha   90.00
_cell.angle_beta   90.00
_cell.angle_gamma   90.00
#
_symmetry.space_group_name_H-M   'P 1'
#
loop_
_entity.id
_entity.type
_entity.pdbx_description
1 polymer ?
#
loop_
_entity_poly.entity_id
_entity_poly.type
_entity_poly.pdbx_seq_one_letter_code
_entity_poly.pdbx_strand_id
1 'polypeptide(L)'
;MSASPMLHLPAELLEHVANQANERDLKALRLACRELHATTDRPFVKAFFTHRTHLVTKYSLETLVSITASPKLRGQLKSLKFATTGLPYADRPQRSGVRG
;
A
#
# COMPACT_ATOMS: atom_id res chain seq x y z
N MET A 1 21.63 24.38 -12.98
CA MET A 1 20.22 23.91 -12.86
C MET A 1 19.81 24.16 -11.42
N SER A 2 18.85 25.04 -11.17
CA SER A 2 18.37 25.31 -9.80
C SER A 2 17.63 24.07 -9.29
N ALA A 3 18.07 23.51 -8.17
CA ALA A 3 17.33 22.43 -7.51
C ALA A 3 15.94 22.94 -7.10
N SER A 4 14.91 22.13 -7.28
CA SER A 4 13.56 22.51 -6.87
C SER A 4 13.57 22.92 -5.40
N PRO A 5 12.92 24.02 -5.00
CA PRO A 5 12.96 24.52 -3.63
C PRO A 5 12.49 23.49 -2.59
N MET A 6 11.64 22.54 -3.00
CA MET A 6 11.27 21.38 -2.19
C MET A 6 12.48 20.52 -1.76
N LEU A 7 13.48 20.32 -2.61
CA LEU A 7 14.64 19.47 -2.30
C LEU A 7 15.61 20.12 -1.30
N HIS A 8 15.44 21.42 -0.99
CA HIS A 8 16.20 22.07 0.07
C HIS A 8 15.59 21.85 1.46
N LEU A 9 14.41 21.23 1.56
CA LEU A 9 13.80 20.89 2.84
C LEU A 9 14.54 19.70 3.47
N PRO A 10 14.71 19.68 4.81
CA PRO A 10 15.15 18.48 5.52
C PRO A 10 14.32 17.25 5.18
N ALA A 11 14.96 16.08 5.19
CA ALA A 11 14.33 14.82 4.83
C ALA A 11 13.09 14.50 5.68
N GLU A 12 13.07 14.93 6.95
CA GLU A 12 11.95 14.77 7.87
C GLU A 12 10.72 15.57 7.42
N LEU A 13 10.91 16.78 6.88
CA LEU A 13 9.82 17.60 6.36
C LEU A 13 9.30 17.03 5.03
N LEU A 14 10.19 16.57 4.16
CA LEU A 14 9.81 15.87 2.93
C LEU A 14 9.01 14.61 3.23
N GLU A 15 9.46 13.83 4.21
CA GLU A 15 8.75 12.64 4.66
C GLU A 15 7.40 13.00 5.30
N HIS A 16 7.33 14.09 6.07
CA HIS A 16 6.07 14.57 6.64
C HIS A 16 5.06 14.92 5.54
N VAL A 17 5.48 15.66 4.52
CA VAL A 17 4.65 15.98 3.34
C VAL A 17 4.20 14.69 2.65
N ALA A 18 5.10 13.74 2.46
CA ALA A 18 4.78 12.45 1.84
C ALA A 18 3.78 11.61 2.66
N ASN A 19 3.78 11.73 3.99
CA ASN A 19 2.79 11.07 4.85
C ASN A 19 1.39 11.71 4.76
N GLN A 20 1.29 12.96 4.32
CA GLN A 20 0.01 13.64 4.08
C GLN A 20 -0.50 13.44 2.64
N ALA A 21 0.34 12.96 1.74
CA ALA A 21 -0.02 12.68 0.35
C ALA A 21 -0.97 11.47 0.27
N ASN A 22 -1.94 11.54 -0.63
CA ASN A 22 -2.73 10.36 -1.00
C ASN A 22 -1.87 9.37 -1.82
N GLU A 23 -2.41 8.17 -2.05
CA GLU A 23 -1.72 7.10 -2.78
C GLU A 23 -1.24 7.50 -4.19
N ARG A 24 -2.01 8.32 -4.91
CA ARG A 24 -1.68 8.76 -6.26
C ARG A 24 -0.51 9.73 -6.22
N ASP A 25 -0.58 10.72 -5.34
CA ASP A 25 0.44 11.75 -5.22
C ASP A 25 1.75 11.16 -4.67
N LEU A 26 1.64 10.18 -3.77
CA LEU A 26 2.80 9.46 -3.24
C LEU A 26 3.55 8.68 -4.34
N LYS A 27 2.82 8.09 -5.29
CA LYS A 27 3.44 7.48 -6.48
C LYS A 27 4.09 8.53 -7.38
N ALA A 28 3.44 9.68 -7.59
CA ALA A 28 3.99 10.76 -8.40
C ALA A 28 5.29 11.33 -7.79
N LEU A 29 5.31 11.56 -6.47
CA LEU A 29 6.50 12.01 -5.73
C LEU A 29 7.68 11.06 -5.92
N ARG A 30 7.44 9.74 -5.88
CA ARG A 30 8.47 8.71 -6.10
C ARG A 30 9.05 8.68 -7.52
N LEU A 31 8.29 9.14 -8.50
CA LEU A 31 8.70 9.17 -9.90
C LEU A 31 9.37 10.50 -10.29
N ALA A 32 9.20 11.55 -9.48
CA ALA A 32 9.72 12.88 -9.79
C ALA A 32 11.25 12.93 -9.82
N CYS A 33 11.94 12.36 -8.81
CA CYS A 33 13.40 12.26 -8.79
C CYS A 33 13.90 11.19 -7.80
N ARG A 34 15.19 10.85 -7.89
CA ARG A 34 15.83 9.83 -7.03
C ARG A 34 15.80 10.19 -5.54
N GLU A 35 15.91 11.47 -5.22
CA GLU A 35 15.91 11.95 -3.83
C GLU A 35 14.52 11.79 -3.20
N LEU A 36 13.47 12.26 -3.88
CA LEU A 36 12.09 12.05 -3.44
C LEU A 36 11.72 10.57 -3.40
N HIS A 37 12.24 9.76 -4.32
CA HIS A 37 12.07 8.31 -4.26
C HIS A 37 12.59 7.73 -2.93
N ALA A 38 13.78 8.16 -2.49
CA ALA A 38 14.38 7.68 -1.25
C ALA A 38 13.62 8.18 -0.01
N THR A 39 13.28 9.48 0.05
CA THR A 39 12.61 10.06 1.22
C THR A 39 11.17 9.57 1.40
N THR A 40 10.50 9.21 0.32
CA THR A 40 9.13 8.68 0.36
C THR A 40 9.06 7.16 0.52
N ASP A 41 10.18 6.44 0.65
CA ASP A 41 10.18 4.96 0.73
C ASP A 41 9.40 4.44 1.92
N ARG A 42 9.61 4.99 3.12
CA ARG A 42 8.87 4.55 4.31
C ARG A 42 7.37 4.88 4.24
N PRO A 43 6.94 6.12 3.91
CA PRO A 43 5.52 6.42 3.68
C PRO A 43 4.88 5.50 2.63
N PHE A 44 5.58 5.23 1.53
CA PHE A 44 5.09 4.38 0.47
C PHE A 44 4.90 2.93 0.91
N VAL A 45 5.90 2.32 1.52
CA VAL A 45 5.78 0.94 1.99
C VAL A 45 4.65 0.83 3.01
N LYS A 46 4.55 1.80 3.94
CA LYS A 46 3.46 1.85 4.90
C LYS A 46 2.08 1.94 4.20
N ALA A 47 1.91 2.81 3.22
CA ALA A 47 0.63 2.97 2.52
C ALA A 47 0.20 1.71 1.75
N PHE A 48 1.13 1.07 1.02
CA PHE A 48 0.77 0.01 0.07
C PHE A 48 1.00 -1.43 0.55
N PHE A 49 1.72 -1.63 1.65
CA PHE A 49 2.11 -2.96 2.13
C PHE A 49 1.63 -3.29 3.54
N THR A 50 0.99 -2.35 4.26
CA THR A 50 0.45 -2.63 5.59
C THR A 50 -0.71 -3.62 5.55
N HIS A 51 -1.67 -3.39 4.65
CA HIS A 51 -2.85 -4.23 4.48
C HIS A 51 -2.89 -4.73 3.04
N ARG A 52 -2.73 -6.04 2.86
CA ARG A 52 -2.61 -6.65 1.53
C ARG A 52 -3.75 -7.62 1.28
N THR A 53 -4.40 -7.47 0.13
CA THR A 53 -5.39 -8.43 -0.38
C THR A 53 -4.78 -9.16 -1.56
N HIS A 54 -4.82 -10.49 -1.53
CA HIS A 54 -4.25 -11.36 -2.55
C HIS A 54 -5.34 -12.30 -3.08
N LEU A 55 -5.39 -12.46 -4.40
CA LEU A 55 -6.20 -13.51 -4.99
C LEU A 55 -5.56 -14.88 -4.67
N VAL A 56 -6.36 -15.92 -4.47
CA VAL A 56 -5.84 -17.30 -4.30
C VAL A 56 -5.47 -17.89 -5.66
N THR A 57 -4.36 -17.41 -6.22
CA THR A 57 -3.72 -17.97 -7.41
C THR A 57 -2.24 -18.20 -7.12
N LYS A 58 -1.63 -19.16 -7.81
CA LYS A 58 -0.20 -19.47 -7.68
C LYS A 58 0.67 -18.20 -7.75
N TYR A 59 0.47 -17.39 -8.80
CA TYR A 59 1.22 -16.15 -9.02
C TYR A 59 1.08 -15.14 -7.86
N SER A 60 -0.15 -14.95 -7.36
CA SER A 60 -0.42 -14.02 -6.26
C SER A 60 0.21 -14.48 -4.94
N LEU A 61 0.24 -15.79 -4.70
CA LEU A 61 0.89 -16.37 -3.52
C LEU A 61 2.42 -16.34 -3.62
N GLU A 62 3.01 -16.59 -4.80
CA GLU A 62 4.45 -16.43 -5.03
C GLU A 62 4.90 -14.96 -4.85
N THR A 63 4.05 -14.01 -5.27
CA THR A 63 4.26 -12.58 -5.02
C THR A 63 4.23 -12.28 -3.52
N LEU A 64 3.30 -12.88 -2.77
CA LEU A 64 3.26 -12.74 -1.32
C LEU A 64 4.53 -13.29 -0.67
N VAL A 65 5.02 -14.46 -1.09
CA VAL A 65 6.30 -15.03 -0.62
C VAL A 65 7.44 -14.04 -0.87
N SER A 66 7.53 -13.49 -2.08
CA SER A 66 8.55 -12.48 -2.44
C SER A 66 8.49 -11.24 -1.57
N ILE A 67 7.28 -10.77 -1.22
CA ILE A 67 7.08 -9.64 -0.31
C ILE A 67 7.57 -9.98 1.10
N THR A 68 7.23 -11.17 1.61
CA THR A 68 7.64 -11.60 2.95
C THR A 68 9.15 -11.88 3.07
N ALA A 69 9.81 -12.21 1.95
CA ALA A 69 11.25 -12.38 1.90
C ALA A 69 12.02 -11.05 1.89
N SER A 70 11.39 -9.94 1.47
CA SER A 70 12.04 -8.63 1.41
C SER A 70 12.21 -8.01 2.81
N PRO A 71 13.44 -7.67 3.25
CA PRO A 71 13.68 -7.00 4.53
C PRO A 71 12.93 -5.67 4.67
N LYS A 72 12.77 -4.93 3.55
CA LYS A 72 12.08 -3.64 3.52
C LYS A 72 10.56 -3.77 3.73
N LEU A 73 9.95 -4.79 3.13
CA LEU A 73 8.49 -4.92 3.07
C LEU A 73 7.93 -5.76 4.22
N ARG A 74 8.66 -6.79 4.66
CA ARG A 74 8.17 -7.77 5.65
C ARG A 74 7.74 -7.14 6.98
N GLY A 75 8.42 -6.10 7.44
CA GLY A 75 8.12 -5.44 8.71
C GLY A 75 6.82 -4.63 8.68
N GLN A 76 6.39 -4.21 7.49
CA GLN A 76 5.21 -3.38 7.31
C GLN A 76 3.93 -4.20 7.16
N LEU A 77 4.00 -5.46 6.73
CA LEU A 77 2.83 -6.31 6.57
C LEU A 77 2.13 -6.59 7.92
N LYS A 78 0.91 -6.09 8.11
CA LYS A 78 0.11 -6.27 9.34
C LYS A 78 -1.12 -7.14 9.15
N SER A 79 -1.74 -7.12 7.96
CA SER A 79 -2.89 -7.98 7.69
C SER A 79 -2.89 -8.52 6.27
N LEU A 80 -3.32 -9.77 6.13
CA LEU A 80 -3.54 -10.43 4.85
C LEU A 80 -5.02 -10.78 4.69
N LYS A 81 -5.56 -10.51 3.51
CA LYS A 81 -6.87 -10.98 3.08
C LYS A 81 -6.71 -11.83 1.82
N PHE A 82 -7.37 -12.97 1.79
CA PHE A 82 -7.43 -13.80 0.61
C PHE A 82 -8.78 -13.61 -0.07
N ALA A 83 -8.74 -13.24 -1.34
CA ALA A 83 -9.90 -13.20 -2.20
C ALA A 83 -9.92 -14.47 -3.04
N THR A 84 -11.09 -15.08 -3.17
CA THR A 84 -11.34 -16.21 -4.06
C THR A 84 -12.30 -15.74 -5.14
N THR A 85 -11.94 -15.91 -6.41
CA THR A 85 -12.84 -15.69 -7.54
C THR A 85 -13.59 -16.97 -7.87
N GLY A 86 -14.85 -16.86 -8.30
CA GLY A 86 -15.63 -18.01 -8.77
C GLY A 86 -16.36 -18.80 -7.70
N LEU A 87 -16.41 -18.34 -6.45
CA LEU A 87 -17.39 -18.84 -5.49
C LEU A 87 -18.77 -18.24 -5.83
N PRO A 88 -19.83 -19.05 -5.97
CA PRO A 88 -21.18 -18.51 -6.03
C PRO A 88 -21.43 -17.71 -4.75
N TYR A 89 -21.98 -16.49 -4.91
CA TYR A 89 -22.36 -15.67 -3.77
C TYR A 89 -23.37 -16.46 -2.94
N ALA A 90 -22.97 -16.95 -1.76
CA ALA A 90 -23.92 -17.52 -0.83
C ALA A 90 -24.87 -16.40 -0.42
N ASP A 91 -26.16 -16.56 -0.73
CA ASP A 91 -27.21 -15.63 -0.29
C ASP A 91 -26.99 -15.33 1.18
N ARG A 92 -26.71 -14.06 1.51
CA ARG A 92 -26.75 -13.65 2.90
C ARG A 92 -28.18 -13.85 3.35
N PRO A 93 -28.45 -14.57 4.46
CA PRO A 93 -29.81 -14.69 4.95
C PRO A 93 -30.35 -13.28 5.17
N GLN A 94 -31.36 -12.93 4.37
CA GLN A 94 -32.13 -11.70 4.52
C GLN A 94 -32.65 -11.75 5.95
N ARG A 95 -32.17 -10.85 6.82
CA ARG A 95 -32.72 -10.71 8.17
C ARG A 95 -34.19 -10.40 7.99
N SER A 96 -35.03 -11.41 8.19
CA SER A 96 -36.48 -11.28 8.22
C SER A 96 -36.80 -10.27 9.32
N GLY A 97 -37.11 -9.05 8.89
CA GLY A 97 -37.68 -8.04 9.77
C GLY A 97 -39.06 -8.52 10.18
N VAL A 98 -39.14 -9.09 11.38
CA VAL A 98 -40.41 -9.27 12.09
C VAL A 98 -40.99 -7.88 12.29
N ARG A 99 -42.01 -7.52 11.50
CA ARG A 99 -42.93 -6.45 11.87
C ARG A 99 -44.08 -7.10 12.64
N GLY A 100 -44.17 -6.75 13.91
CA GLY A 100 -45.41 -6.87 14.68
C GLY A 100 -46.40 -5.77 14.30
#